data_AF-A0A8C6DGS6-F1
#
_entry.id   AF-A0A8C6DGS6-F1
#
_cell.length_a   1.000
_cell.length_b   1.000
_cell.length_c   1.000
_cell.angle_alpha   90.00
_cell.angle_beta   90.00
_cell.angle_gamma   90.00
#
_symmetry.space_group_name_H-M   'P 1'
#
loop_
_entity.id
_entity.type
_entity.pdbx_description
1 polymer ?
#
loop_
_entity_poly.entity_id
_entity_poly.type
_entity_poly.pdbx_seq_one_letter_code
_entity_poly.pdbx_strand_id
1 'polypeptide(L)'
;LFPETSEGKLNGTCDSSVDMELFLHYSLIPSFVIILVLSFLQRREQQRERDDTYLLRNRFGMIIPLDFLGTFSNRWSYGVAFGATANKVMFLFSEGYQPLLVPQWAQAFVLLIGGIEVGLSHFPFFACLSSEFGLVSSVLGFSYSLIWFVVTTLHIIQCPHGQFVGNYETVMFYWPSLLCLAFLLGRFLHIFVKSLRVHLGWELQMEEKPFLEVHQAERVKQLLRKCPLQKGKKSWFQTRIYEWDPYFQFPSRMIGTIVLAFICLYLFIVIEFCMFVYVRDELEVFEGELESYITSMNQTGTAVLLKVKELINITKEVWVVTILPASLTCVSYLFHILACYRKHIKRLWAGDKHFLPLKFHNPSSSESVVAIARYSGWQIAYILWGYLIIHVMQSLCGLAITYSLVLPVIHHQALEMLGALGIGILTVSIILGLMVLQVWIATSFFLQPKMGTDDKQKPLALNNRRAFHNFNYFLFFYNVLLGLGACLSRLLISCVLGTWLIARIDRTILQSGYERADMGFSAWIGMLYVDHYHTNPVLVSFCHILITGHRERRLRQTIKYWYLNQSAGPRLSARSRTRWLLLQTLINNPELIRLRKSRPGLGSQEFTQILLTCSES
;
A
#
# COMPACT_ATOMS: atom_id res chain seq x y z
N LEU A 1 -10.77 -1.64 -29.60
CA LEU A 1 -11.96 -1.08 -30.27
C LEU A 1 -11.52 0.26 -30.87
N PHE A 2 -10.98 0.24 -32.09
CA PHE A 2 -10.52 1.45 -32.80
C PHE A 2 -10.78 1.23 -34.29
N PRO A 3 -11.69 1.99 -34.92
CA PRO A 3 -11.69 2.15 -36.36
C PRO A 3 -10.87 3.39 -36.73
N GLU A 4 -9.99 3.26 -37.73
CA GLU A 4 -9.35 4.38 -38.40
C GLU A 4 -10.37 5.10 -39.29
N THR A 5 -10.52 6.41 -39.12
CA THR A 5 -11.06 7.28 -40.16
C THR A 5 -10.24 8.56 -40.27
N SER A 6 -9.88 8.86 -41.52
CA SER A 6 -9.03 9.95 -41.97
C SER A 6 -9.74 11.30 -41.93
N GLU A 7 -9.08 12.34 -41.41
CA GLU A 7 -9.13 13.70 -41.98
C GLU A 7 -8.00 14.61 -41.44
N GLY A 8 -6.98 14.83 -42.29
CA GLY A 8 -6.48 16.18 -42.57
C GLY A 8 -5.77 17.04 -41.51
N LYS A 9 -4.99 16.52 -40.55
CA LYS A 9 -3.96 17.31 -39.84
C LYS A 9 -2.68 16.51 -39.61
N LEU A 10 -1.60 16.88 -40.30
CA LEU A 10 -0.20 16.41 -40.12
C LEU A 10 -0.02 14.95 -39.65
N ASN A 11 -0.56 13.98 -40.41
CA ASN A 11 -0.30 12.56 -40.21
C ASN A 11 1.12 12.19 -40.68
N GLY A 12 2.13 12.48 -39.85
CA GLY A 12 3.37 11.74 -39.85
C GLY A 12 3.32 10.75 -38.70
N THR A 13 2.89 9.51 -38.94
CA THR A 13 3.17 8.42 -38.01
C THR A 13 4.69 8.34 -37.89
N CYS A 14 5.22 8.77 -36.74
CA CYS A 14 6.65 8.71 -36.50
C CYS A 14 7.02 7.24 -36.26
N ASP A 15 7.38 6.55 -37.33
CA ASP A 15 7.94 5.20 -37.23
C ASP A 15 9.34 5.32 -36.65
N SER A 16 9.45 5.15 -35.32
CA SER A 16 10.74 5.05 -34.68
C SER A 16 11.47 3.83 -35.23
N SER A 17 12.73 3.99 -35.59
CA SER A 17 13.59 2.87 -36.04
C SER A 17 13.75 1.76 -34.99
N VAL A 18 13.35 2.05 -33.74
CA VAL A 18 13.44 1.14 -32.59
C VAL A 18 12.02 0.83 -32.10
N ASP A 19 11.53 -0.36 -32.44
CA ASP A 19 10.35 -0.92 -31.82
C ASP A 19 10.67 -1.36 -30.38
N MET A 20 9.98 -0.73 -29.42
CA MET A 20 10.18 -0.94 -28.00
C MET A 20 9.61 -2.28 -27.48
N GLU A 21 8.73 -2.93 -28.24
CA GLU A 21 8.24 -4.28 -27.95
C GLU A 21 9.24 -5.32 -28.45
N LEU A 22 9.70 -5.17 -29.69
CA LEU A 22 10.77 -5.99 -30.25
C LEU A 22 12.06 -5.91 -29.41
N PHE A 23 12.40 -4.71 -28.93
CA PHE A 23 13.53 -4.51 -28.02
C PHE A 23 13.34 -5.24 -26.68
N LEU A 24 12.12 -5.27 -26.13
CA LEU A 24 11.81 -6.02 -24.91
C LEU A 24 12.08 -7.53 -25.13
N HIS A 25 11.62 -8.09 -26.24
CA HIS A 25 11.89 -9.49 -26.59
C HIS A 25 13.39 -9.77 -26.73
N TYR A 26 14.13 -8.92 -27.47
CA TYR A 26 15.58 -9.10 -27.61
C TYR A 26 16.35 -8.92 -26.31
N SER A 27 15.85 -8.09 -25.38
CA SER A 27 16.45 -7.90 -24.06
C SER A 27 16.43 -9.15 -23.18
N LEU A 28 15.61 -10.16 -23.50
CA LEU A 28 15.57 -11.45 -22.80
C LEU A 28 16.88 -12.24 -22.95
N ILE A 29 17.57 -12.10 -24.08
CA ILE A 29 18.83 -12.79 -24.33
C ILE A 29 19.92 -12.31 -23.35
N PRO A 30 20.25 -11.01 -23.27
CA PRO A 30 21.24 -10.53 -22.30
C PRO A 30 20.74 -10.71 -20.85
N SER A 31 19.44 -10.62 -20.58
CA SER A 31 18.93 -10.85 -19.22
C SER A 31 19.18 -12.29 -18.76
N PHE A 32 18.90 -13.28 -19.61
CA PHE A 32 19.17 -14.69 -19.32
C PHE A 32 20.66 -14.97 -19.11
N VAL A 33 21.52 -14.37 -19.94
CA VAL A 33 22.99 -14.49 -19.78
C VAL A 33 23.45 -13.92 -18.43
N ILE A 34 22.96 -12.74 -18.02
CA ILE A 34 23.33 -12.15 -16.72
C ILE A 34 22.86 -13.03 -15.57
N ILE A 35 21.62 -13.54 -15.62
CA ILE A 35 21.07 -14.45 -14.60
C ILE A 35 21.95 -15.69 -14.49
N LEU A 36 22.30 -16.30 -15.62
CA LEU A 36 23.12 -17.51 -15.68
C LEU A 36 24.52 -17.26 -15.11
N VAL A 37 25.21 -16.18 -15.54
CA VAL A 37 26.55 -15.80 -15.04
C VAL A 37 26.53 -15.61 -13.53
N LEU A 38 25.59 -14.83 -13.03
CA LEU A 38 25.49 -14.60 -11.59
C LEU A 38 25.14 -15.91 -10.86
N SER A 39 24.28 -16.77 -11.41
CA SER A 39 23.88 -18.04 -10.79
C SER A 39 25.03 -19.05 -10.69
N PHE A 40 25.97 -19.00 -11.64
CA PHE A 40 27.22 -19.76 -11.58
C PHE A 40 28.17 -19.25 -10.48
N LEU A 41 28.15 -17.95 -10.22
CA LEU A 41 28.96 -17.34 -9.16
C LEU A 41 28.39 -17.65 -7.77
N GLN A 42 27.08 -17.84 -7.65
CA GLN A 42 26.44 -18.11 -6.37
C GLN A 42 26.65 -19.58 -5.94
N ARG A 43 27.32 -19.76 -4.80
CA ARG A 43 27.55 -21.07 -4.19
C ARG A 43 26.29 -21.53 -3.45
N ARG A 44 25.81 -22.74 -3.72
CA ARG A 44 24.66 -23.33 -3.01
C ARG A 44 25.10 -23.79 -1.62
N GLU A 45 24.61 -23.15 -0.56
CA GLU A 45 24.73 -23.69 0.82
C GLU A 45 23.75 -24.86 0.98
N GLN A 46 24.11 -26.05 0.51
CA GLN A 46 23.35 -27.27 0.81
C GLN A 46 24.13 -28.12 1.82
N GLN A 47 23.82 -27.92 3.10
CA GLN A 47 24.18 -28.83 4.20
C GLN A 47 23.05 -29.86 4.40
N ARG A 48 22.60 -30.51 3.31
CA ARG A 48 21.63 -31.61 3.38
C ARG A 48 22.13 -32.80 2.58
N GLU A 49 22.43 -33.86 3.31
CA GLU A 49 23.22 -35.05 2.99
C GLU A 49 22.48 -36.07 2.10
N ARG A 50 21.57 -35.64 1.24
CA ARG A 50 20.69 -36.57 0.51
C ARG A 50 20.37 -36.01 -0.86
N ASP A 51 21.23 -36.34 -1.84
CA ASP A 51 20.87 -36.73 -3.21
C ASP A 51 22.16 -36.89 -4.05
N ASP A 52 22.44 -38.15 -4.40
CA ASP A 52 23.58 -38.59 -5.20
C ASP A 52 23.29 -38.46 -6.71
N THR A 53 23.43 -37.25 -7.25
CA THR A 53 23.54 -37.04 -8.70
C THR A 53 24.71 -36.09 -9.02
N TYR A 54 25.71 -36.61 -9.74
CA TYR A 54 27.13 -36.26 -9.57
C TYR A 54 27.68 -35.09 -10.41
N LEU A 55 26.88 -34.22 -11.04
CA LEU A 55 27.43 -33.17 -11.94
C LEU A 55 27.13 -31.70 -11.59
N LEU A 56 26.17 -31.39 -10.72
CA LEU A 56 25.72 -30.00 -10.44
C LEU A 56 25.89 -29.57 -8.97
N ARG A 57 26.59 -30.37 -8.17
CA ARG A 57 26.65 -30.28 -6.70
C ARG A 57 27.66 -29.22 -6.22
N ASN A 58 27.34 -27.93 -6.42
CA ASN A 58 27.79 -26.75 -5.62
C ASN A 58 27.82 -25.42 -6.41
N ARG A 59 27.71 -25.44 -7.75
CA ARG A 59 27.98 -24.28 -8.62
C ARG A 59 26.75 -23.60 -9.25
N PHE A 60 25.55 -23.99 -8.83
CA PHE A 60 24.30 -23.36 -9.29
C PHE A 60 23.42 -22.99 -8.09
N GLY A 61 23.56 -21.75 -7.65
CA GLY A 61 22.59 -21.10 -6.77
C GLY A 61 21.61 -20.27 -7.59
N MET A 62 20.31 -20.51 -7.45
CA MET A 62 19.32 -19.61 -8.05
C MET A 62 19.40 -18.27 -7.32
N ILE A 63 19.64 -17.19 -8.07
CA ILE A 63 19.71 -15.87 -7.46
C ILE A 63 18.33 -15.42 -7.08
N ILE A 64 18.25 -14.89 -5.87
CA ILE A 64 17.06 -14.23 -5.37
C ILE A 64 17.12 -12.78 -5.86
N PRO A 65 16.24 -12.36 -6.79
CA PRO A 65 16.26 -11.00 -7.31
C PRO A 65 15.95 -9.99 -6.19
N LEU A 66 14.97 -10.33 -5.35
CA LEU A 66 14.57 -9.55 -4.19
C LEU A 66 14.17 -10.49 -3.06
N ASP A 67 14.82 -10.34 -1.91
CA ASP A 67 14.35 -11.00 -0.70
C ASP A 67 13.17 -10.20 -0.13
N PHE A 68 11.96 -10.66 -0.47
CA PHE A 68 10.69 -10.06 -0.07
C PHE A 68 10.42 -10.12 1.43
N LEU A 69 11.18 -10.90 2.20
CA LEU A 69 10.98 -11.15 3.62
C LEU A 69 12.03 -10.48 4.52
N GLY A 70 13.30 -10.43 4.09
CA GLY A 70 14.41 -10.12 4.99
C GLY A 70 15.27 -8.90 4.66
N THR A 71 15.13 -8.26 3.49
CA THR A 71 16.03 -7.14 3.12
C THR A 71 15.51 -5.77 3.54
N PHE A 72 16.12 -5.16 4.56
CA PHE A 72 15.94 -3.73 4.85
C PHE A 72 17.16 -2.87 4.44
N SER A 73 18.15 -3.47 3.79
CA SER A 73 19.28 -2.76 3.16
C SER A 73 18.99 -2.37 1.70
N ASN A 74 19.52 -1.24 1.23
CA ASN A 74 19.35 -0.72 -0.15
C ASN A 74 17.89 -0.53 -0.63
N ARG A 75 16.95 -0.31 0.29
CA ARG A 75 15.50 -0.18 0.05
C ARG A 75 15.10 0.75 -1.10
N TRP A 76 15.69 1.94 -1.13
CA TRP A 76 15.41 2.94 -2.16
C TRP A 76 15.90 2.51 -3.54
N SER A 77 17.04 1.82 -3.63
CA SER A 77 17.54 1.29 -4.90
C SER A 77 16.59 0.25 -5.50
N TYR A 78 16.02 -0.63 -4.67
CA TYR A 78 14.98 -1.56 -5.13
C TYR A 78 13.69 -0.83 -5.53
N GLY A 79 13.30 0.20 -4.78
CA GLY A 79 12.14 1.02 -5.15
C GLY A 79 12.29 1.69 -6.51
N VAL A 80 13.47 2.25 -6.78
CA VAL A 80 13.78 2.86 -8.07
C VAL A 80 13.90 1.81 -9.19
N ALA A 81 14.40 0.60 -8.89
CA ALA A 81 14.39 -0.50 -9.85
C ALA A 81 12.96 -0.90 -10.25
N PHE A 82 12.02 -0.97 -9.31
CA PHE A 82 10.59 -1.13 -9.64
C PHE A 82 10.05 0.05 -10.44
N GLY A 83 10.45 1.28 -10.10
CA GLY A 83 10.07 2.47 -10.86
C GLY A 83 10.50 2.44 -12.33
N ALA A 84 11.68 1.90 -12.64
CA ALA A 84 12.13 1.71 -14.02
C ALA A 84 11.19 0.81 -14.84
N THR A 85 10.57 -0.19 -14.19
CA THR A 85 9.63 -1.14 -14.82
C THR A 85 8.22 -0.56 -15.02
N ALA A 86 7.90 0.57 -14.40
CA ALA A 86 6.53 1.07 -14.25
C ALA A 86 5.81 1.29 -15.59
N ASN A 87 6.50 1.87 -16.58
CA ASN A 87 5.91 2.14 -17.89
C ASN A 87 5.45 0.85 -18.57
N LYS A 88 6.28 -0.19 -18.56
CA LYS A 88 5.96 -1.49 -19.17
C LYS A 88 4.85 -2.22 -18.43
N VAL A 89 4.83 -2.11 -17.09
CA VAL A 89 3.72 -2.64 -16.29
C VAL A 89 2.41 -1.93 -16.61
N MET A 90 2.41 -0.61 -16.79
CA MET A 90 1.22 0.14 -17.21
C MET A 90 0.73 -0.27 -18.60
N PHE A 91 1.66 -0.48 -19.54
CA PHE A 91 1.29 -0.98 -20.87
C PHE A 91 0.69 -2.39 -20.86
N LEU A 92 1.06 -3.25 -19.90
CA LEU A 92 0.42 -4.56 -19.74
C LEU A 92 -1.04 -4.45 -19.29
N PHE A 93 -1.42 -3.35 -18.61
CA PHE A 93 -2.80 -3.09 -18.20
C PHE A 93 -3.66 -2.48 -19.31
N SER A 94 -3.05 -1.80 -20.28
CA SER A 94 -3.73 -1.36 -21.51
C SER A 94 -3.75 -2.51 -22.52
N GLU A 95 -4.89 -2.84 -23.13
CA GLU A 95 -5.09 -4.02 -23.99
C GLU A 95 -4.26 -4.10 -25.30
N GLY A 96 -3.17 -3.33 -25.43
CA GLY A 96 -2.32 -3.28 -26.63
C GLY A 96 -1.36 -4.45 -26.81
N TYR A 97 -1.18 -5.33 -25.82
CA TYR A 97 -0.25 -6.46 -25.93
C TYR A 97 -0.87 -7.65 -26.69
N GLN A 98 -0.83 -7.61 -28.02
CA GLN A 98 -1.23 -8.72 -28.88
C GLN A 98 -0.08 -9.15 -29.82
N PRO A 99 1.00 -9.77 -29.29
CA PRO A 99 2.05 -10.31 -30.16
C PRO A 99 1.54 -11.51 -30.99
N LEU A 100 0.42 -12.12 -30.62
CA LEU A 100 -0.17 -13.28 -31.27
C LEU A 100 -1.68 -13.09 -31.42
N LEU A 101 -2.23 -13.38 -32.60
CA LEU A 101 -3.67 -13.50 -32.86
C LEU A 101 -4.21 -14.73 -32.11
N VAL A 102 -4.55 -14.53 -30.83
CA VAL A 102 -5.05 -15.56 -29.93
C VAL A 102 -6.55 -15.31 -29.67
N PRO A 103 -7.40 -16.36 -29.60
CA PRO A 103 -8.81 -16.18 -29.25
C PRO A 103 -9.00 -15.53 -27.87
N GLN A 104 -10.09 -14.75 -27.71
CA GLN A 104 -10.36 -13.92 -26.52
C GLN A 104 -10.23 -14.66 -25.17
N TRP A 105 -10.62 -15.93 -25.09
CA TRP A 105 -10.52 -16.72 -23.86
C TRP A 105 -9.07 -16.99 -23.42
N ALA A 106 -8.11 -16.98 -24.35
CA ALA A 106 -6.70 -17.23 -24.06
C ALA A 106 -5.90 -15.93 -23.83
N GLN A 107 -6.54 -14.77 -23.89
CA GLN A 107 -5.92 -13.47 -23.57
C GLN A 107 -5.34 -13.44 -22.14
N ALA A 108 -5.96 -14.15 -21.19
CA ALA A 108 -5.44 -14.29 -19.82
C ALA A 108 -4.05 -14.97 -19.78
N PHE A 109 -3.81 -15.96 -20.64
CA PHE A 109 -2.50 -16.61 -20.74
C PHE A 109 -1.46 -15.70 -21.40
N VAL A 110 -1.88 -14.91 -22.40
CA VAL A 110 -1.00 -13.91 -23.05
C VAL A 110 -0.55 -12.85 -22.04
N LEU A 111 -1.46 -12.34 -21.20
CA LEU A 111 -1.12 -11.39 -20.13
C LEU A 111 -0.17 -11.99 -19.09
N LEU A 112 -0.36 -13.27 -18.74
CA LEU A 112 0.56 -13.98 -17.85
C LEU A 112 1.96 -14.10 -18.47
N ILE A 113 2.05 -14.47 -19.75
CA ILE A 113 3.31 -14.59 -20.49
C ILE A 113 3.99 -13.22 -20.59
N GLY A 114 3.26 -12.17 -20.97
CA GLY A 114 3.79 -10.80 -21.01
C GLY A 114 4.28 -10.32 -19.64
N GLY A 115 3.57 -10.65 -18.55
CA GLY A 115 4.03 -10.37 -17.19
C GLY A 115 5.33 -11.11 -16.83
N ILE A 116 5.46 -12.38 -17.23
CA ILE A 116 6.70 -13.15 -17.05
C ILE A 116 7.84 -12.55 -17.86
N GLU A 117 7.57 -12.11 -19.09
CA GLU A 117 8.55 -11.51 -19.98
C GLU A 117 9.09 -10.18 -19.44
N VAL A 118 8.19 -9.28 -19.02
CA VAL A 118 8.56 -8.02 -18.35
C VAL A 118 9.32 -8.32 -17.05
N GLY A 119 8.92 -9.34 -16.30
CA GLY A 119 9.62 -9.79 -15.10
C GLY A 119 11.05 -10.26 -15.38
N LEU A 120 11.24 -11.08 -16.40
CA LEU A 120 12.54 -11.66 -16.78
C LEU A 120 13.49 -10.62 -17.39
N SER A 121 12.98 -9.72 -18.22
CA SER A 121 13.77 -8.62 -18.78
C SER A 121 14.30 -7.67 -17.70
N HIS A 122 13.52 -7.37 -16.66
CA HIS A 122 13.95 -6.45 -15.60
C HIS A 122 14.63 -7.15 -14.41
N PHE A 123 14.60 -8.49 -14.36
CA PHE A 123 15.26 -9.30 -13.33
C PHE A 123 16.74 -8.93 -13.09
N PRO A 124 17.59 -8.67 -14.12
CA PRO A 124 18.99 -8.34 -13.92
C PRO A 124 19.21 -7.12 -13.02
N PHE A 125 18.33 -6.11 -13.05
CA PHE A 125 18.45 -4.94 -12.17
C PHE A 125 18.41 -5.34 -10.69
N PHE A 126 17.45 -6.20 -10.34
CA PHE A 126 17.27 -6.69 -8.98
C PHE A 126 18.39 -7.65 -8.56
N ALA A 127 18.73 -8.61 -9.43
CA ALA A 127 19.80 -9.57 -9.19
C ALA A 127 21.18 -8.92 -8.98
N CYS A 128 21.49 -7.86 -9.76
CA CYS A 128 22.76 -7.15 -9.62
C CYS A 128 22.82 -6.34 -8.31
N LEU A 129 21.68 -5.82 -7.83
CA LEU A 129 21.59 -5.09 -6.56
C LEU A 129 21.65 -6.03 -5.34
N SER A 130 21.16 -7.27 -5.46
CA SER A 130 21.13 -8.25 -4.36
C SER A 130 22.43 -9.04 -4.21
N SER A 131 23.19 -9.21 -5.31
CA SER A 131 24.41 -10.00 -5.37
C SER A 131 25.48 -9.59 -4.34
N GLU A 132 26.19 -10.58 -3.82
CA GLU A 132 27.33 -10.40 -2.91
C GLU A 132 28.61 -10.04 -3.68
N PHE A 133 28.69 -10.38 -4.96
CA PHE A 133 29.85 -10.12 -5.82
C PHE A 133 29.79 -8.73 -6.45
N GLY A 134 30.00 -7.70 -5.62
CA GLY A 134 29.81 -6.30 -6.00
C GLY A 134 30.57 -5.83 -7.26
N LEU A 135 31.76 -6.37 -7.55
CA LEU A 135 32.52 -6.02 -8.76
C LEU A 135 31.82 -6.51 -10.04
N VAL A 136 31.51 -7.81 -10.12
CA VAL A 136 30.89 -8.39 -11.31
C VAL A 136 29.47 -7.86 -11.47
N SER A 137 28.71 -7.78 -10.37
CA SER A 137 27.33 -7.31 -10.41
C SER A 137 27.21 -5.84 -10.78
N SER A 138 28.16 -4.99 -10.38
CA SER A 138 28.16 -3.57 -10.79
C SER A 138 28.48 -3.38 -12.26
N VAL A 139 29.43 -4.14 -12.83
CA VAL A 139 29.76 -4.05 -14.27
C VAL A 139 28.59 -4.56 -15.14
N LEU A 140 28.03 -5.71 -14.80
CA LEU A 140 26.87 -6.27 -15.52
C LEU A 140 25.62 -5.40 -15.37
N GLY A 141 25.34 -4.93 -14.14
CA GLY A 141 24.22 -4.03 -13.87
C GLY A 141 24.36 -2.68 -14.58
N PHE A 142 25.54 -2.07 -14.53
CA PHE A 142 25.82 -0.79 -15.20
C PHE A 142 25.65 -0.91 -16.72
N SER A 143 26.30 -1.90 -17.35
CA SER A 143 26.19 -2.12 -18.80
C SER A 143 24.75 -2.36 -19.25
N TYR A 144 23.99 -3.19 -18.52
CA TYR A 144 22.58 -3.42 -18.81
C TYR A 144 21.72 -2.16 -18.65
N SER A 145 21.89 -1.41 -17.54
CA SER A 145 21.17 -0.14 -17.33
C SER A 145 21.53 0.93 -18.36
N LEU A 146 22.77 0.94 -18.85
CA LEU A 146 23.24 1.88 -19.87
C LEU A 146 22.57 1.60 -21.22
N ILE A 147 22.48 0.33 -21.62
CA ILE A 147 21.79 -0.07 -22.86
C ILE A 147 20.32 0.38 -22.79
N TRP A 148 19.62 0.08 -21.69
CA TRP A 148 18.23 0.52 -21.49
C TRP A 148 18.09 2.05 -21.53
N PHE A 149 18.98 2.78 -20.87
CA PHE A 149 18.96 4.24 -20.86
C PHE A 149 19.21 4.85 -22.24
N VAL A 150 20.19 4.33 -22.99
CA VAL A 150 20.50 4.80 -24.35
C VAL A 150 19.33 4.52 -25.29
N VAL A 151 18.79 3.30 -25.28
CA VAL A 151 17.69 2.90 -26.17
C VAL A 151 16.42 3.71 -25.88
N THR A 152 16.06 3.88 -24.60
CA THR A 152 14.91 4.72 -24.21
C THR A 152 15.09 6.18 -24.61
N THR A 153 16.30 6.73 -24.44
CA THR A 153 16.62 8.10 -24.85
C THR A 153 16.55 8.27 -26.37
N LEU A 154 17.08 7.30 -27.14
CA LEU A 154 17.01 7.31 -28.60
C LEU A 154 15.56 7.26 -29.10
N HIS A 155 14.72 6.42 -28.50
CA HIS A 155 13.31 6.33 -28.86
C HIS A 155 12.59 7.67 -28.65
N ILE A 156 12.87 8.36 -27.54
CA ILE A 156 12.29 9.69 -27.23
C ILE A 156 12.78 10.77 -28.19
N ILE A 157 14.06 10.76 -28.57
CA ILE A 157 14.63 11.76 -29.50
C ILE A 157 14.09 11.57 -30.92
N GLN A 158 13.94 10.32 -31.37
CA GLN A 158 13.45 10.02 -32.72
C GLN A 158 11.97 10.40 -32.86
N CYS A 159 11.15 10.09 -31.86
CA CYS A 159 9.71 10.34 -31.90
C CYS A 159 9.21 10.99 -30.60
N PRO A 160 9.45 12.31 -30.45
CA PRO A 160 8.94 13.05 -29.29
C PRO A 160 7.42 13.31 -29.38
N HIS A 161 6.88 13.31 -30.61
CA HIS A 161 5.50 13.63 -30.92
C HIS A 161 4.59 12.41 -30.76
N GLY A 162 3.45 12.62 -30.10
CA GLY A 162 2.36 11.65 -30.04
C GLY A 162 1.08 12.24 -30.64
N GLN A 163 0.11 11.37 -30.91
CA GLN A 163 -1.11 11.70 -31.62
C GLN A 163 -2.07 12.58 -30.80
N PHE A 164 -1.96 12.60 -29.46
CA PHE A 164 -2.97 13.17 -28.57
C PHE A 164 -2.52 14.44 -27.86
N VAL A 165 -1.34 14.43 -27.21
CA VAL A 165 -0.85 15.57 -26.39
C VAL A 165 0.09 16.49 -27.18
N GLY A 166 0.34 16.15 -28.45
CA GLY A 166 1.21 16.91 -29.35
C GLY A 166 2.68 16.58 -29.14
N ASN A 167 3.52 17.63 -29.09
CA ASN A 167 4.95 17.47 -29.37
C ASN A 167 5.78 16.72 -28.30
N TYR A 168 5.23 16.45 -27.12
CA TYR A 168 5.97 15.94 -25.95
C TYR A 168 5.33 14.72 -25.27
N GLU A 169 4.39 14.06 -25.93
CA GLU A 169 3.64 12.93 -25.34
C GLU A 169 4.56 11.79 -24.90
N THR A 170 5.44 11.33 -25.79
CA THR A 170 6.41 10.26 -25.50
C THR A 170 7.32 10.63 -24.33
N VAL A 171 7.72 11.90 -24.23
CA VAL A 171 8.55 12.40 -23.12
C VAL A 171 7.80 12.28 -21.79
N MET A 172 6.53 12.68 -21.76
CA MET A 172 5.68 12.66 -20.56
C MET A 172 5.46 11.25 -20.01
N PHE A 173 5.39 10.24 -20.88
CA PHE A 173 5.32 8.84 -20.46
C PHE A 173 6.67 8.29 -19.96
N TYR A 174 7.78 8.59 -20.64
CA TYR A 174 9.06 7.91 -20.39
C TYR A 174 10.01 8.60 -19.39
N TRP A 175 9.81 9.88 -19.06
CA TRP A 175 10.69 10.58 -18.13
C TRP A 175 10.82 9.96 -16.72
N PRO A 176 9.77 9.37 -16.08
CA PRO A 176 9.93 8.80 -14.75
C PRO A 176 10.83 7.55 -14.78
N SER A 177 10.68 6.72 -15.82
CA SER A 177 11.52 5.55 -16.04
C SER A 177 12.97 5.95 -16.37
N LEU A 178 13.18 6.99 -17.19
CA LEU A 178 14.51 7.53 -17.46
C LEU A 178 15.21 8.03 -16.19
N LEU A 179 14.51 8.76 -15.32
CA LEU A 179 15.06 9.20 -14.04
C LEU A 179 15.44 8.02 -13.15
N CYS A 180 14.62 6.97 -13.15
CA CYS A 180 14.92 5.75 -12.42
C CYS A 180 16.17 5.04 -12.98
N LEU A 181 16.30 4.93 -14.29
CA LEU A 181 17.46 4.34 -14.97
C LEU A 181 18.74 5.15 -14.72
N ALA A 182 18.67 6.49 -14.78
CA ALA A 182 19.78 7.37 -14.48
C ALA A 182 20.26 7.22 -13.01
N PHE A 183 19.33 7.11 -12.07
CA PHE A 183 19.66 6.83 -10.67
C PHE A 183 20.31 5.45 -10.49
N LEU A 184 19.81 4.41 -11.18
CA LEU A 184 20.42 3.08 -11.15
C LEU A 184 21.84 3.08 -11.71
N LEU A 185 22.10 3.79 -12.82
CA LEU A 185 23.43 3.98 -13.38
C LEU A 185 24.39 4.58 -12.34
N GLY A 186 23.98 5.69 -11.71
CA GLY A 186 24.75 6.32 -10.63
C GLY A 186 24.97 5.38 -9.43
N ARG A 187 23.98 4.55 -9.10
CA ARG A 187 24.08 3.57 -8.02
C ARG A 187 25.06 2.44 -8.34
N PHE A 188 25.01 1.87 -9.55
CA PHE A 188 25.95 0.84 -9.96
C PHE A 188 27.37 1.38 -10.04
N LEU A 189 27.55 2.62 -10.50
CA LEU A 189 28.86 3.30 -10.45
C LEU A 189 29.37 3.43 -9.01
N HIS A 190 28.52 3.83 -8.07
CA HIS A 190 28.88 3.91 -6.65
C HIS A 190 29.25 2.53 -6.07
N ILE A 191 28.50 1.47 -6.40
CA ILE A 191 28.82 0.10 -5.97
C ILE A 191 30.16 -0.34 -6.55
N PHE A 192 30.41 -0.04 -7.83
CA PHE A 192 31.69 -0.34 -8.50
C PHE A 192 32.87 0.34 -7.78
N VAL A 193 32.79 1.66 -7.55
CA VAL A 193 33.85 2.42 -6.86
C VAL A 193 34.11 1.86 -5.45
N LYS A 194 33.04 1.53 -4.72
CA LYS A 194 33.16 0.93 -3.38
C LYS A 194 33.81 -0.45 -3.44
N SER A 195 33.36 -1.32 -4.35
CA SER A 195 33.90 -2.67 -4.49
C SER A 195 35.35 -2.65 -4.98
N LEU A 196 35.73 -1.69 -5.82
CA LEU A 196 37.10 -1.46 -6.25
C LEU A 196 37.99 -1.02 -5.08
N ARG A 197 37.51 -0.09 -4.24
CA ARG A 197 38.22 0.36 -3.03
C ARG A 197 38.48 -0.80 -2.05
N VAL A 198 37.51 -1.69 -1.87
CA VAL A 198 37.66 -2.88 -1.02
C VAL A 198 38.66 -3.87 -1.65
N HIS A 199 38.60 -4.08 -2.96
CA HIS A 199 39.55 -4.98 -3.65
C HIS A 199 40.99 -4.45 -3.62
N LEU A 200 41.17 -3.12 -3.67
CA LEU A 200 42.45 -2.42 -3.51
C LEU A 200 42.94 -2.39 -2.06
N GLY A 201 42.20 -2.95 -1.10
CA GLY A 201 42.59 -3.05 0.31
C GLY A 201 42.50 -1.73 1.09
N TRP A 202 41.85 -0.70 0.54
CA TRP A 202 41.71 0.61 1.19
C TRP A 202 40.57 0.67 2.22
N GLU A 203 39.65 -0.30 2.20
CA GLU A 203 38.59 -0.48 3.19
C GLU A 203 38.59 -1.93 3.70
N LEU A 204 38.52 -2.10 5.03
CA LEU A 204 38.43 -3.41 5.67
C LEU A 204 37.13 -4.11 5.19
N GLN A 205 37.26 -5.36 4.73
CA GLN A 205 36.12 -6.18 4.30
C GLN A 205 35.17 -6.34 5.50
N MET A 206 34.06 -5.59 5.53
CA MET A 206 33.04 -5.79 6.57
C MET A 206 32.53 -7.23 6.47
N GLU A 207 32.69 -7.97 7.56
CA GLU A 207 32.25 -9.36 7.72
C GLU A 207 30.80 -9.55 7.25
N GLU A 208 30.52 -10.80 6.83
CA GLU A 208 29.21 -11.42 6.60
C GLU A 208 28.04 -10.54 7.03
N LYS A 209 27.16 -10.15 6.09
CA LYS A 209 25.92 -9.38 6.37
C LYS A 209 25.31 -9.92 7.67
N PRO A 210 25.30 -9.15 8.77
CA PRO A 210 24.90 -9.71 10.05
C PRO A 210 23.45 -10.14 9.94
N PHE A 211 23.17 -11.39 10.31
CA PHE A 211 21.82 -11.98 10.30
C PHE A 211 20.82 -11.14 11.12
N LEU A 212 21.32 -10.37 12.10
CA LEU A 212 20.55 -9.37 12.84
C LEU A 212 20.89 -7.95 12.37
N GLU A 213 19.88 -7.23 11.89
CA GLU A 213 20.06 -5.83 11.54
C GLU A 213 20.19 -4.92 12.77
N VAL A 214 21.00 -3.86 12.64
CA VAL A 214 21.29 -2.89 13.71
C VAL A 214 20.02 -2.30 14.30
N HIS A 215 19.05 -1.94 13.44
CA HIS A 215 17.80 -1.31 13.86
C HIS A 215 16.93 -2.25 14.72
N GLN A 216 16.91 -3.55 14.42
CA GLN A 216 16.18 -4.55 15.19
C GLN A 216 16.82 -4.74 16.57
N ALA A 217 18.15 -4.78 16.63
CA ALA A 217 18.90 -4.88 17.87
C ALA A 217 18.67 -3.65 18.78
N GLU A 218 18.71 -2.44 18.20
CA GLU A 218 18.43 -1.20 18.93
C GLU A 218 17.03 -1.18 19.52
N ARG A 219 16.03 -1.63 18.75
CA ARG A 219 14.66 -1.74 19.26
C ARG A 219 14.57 -2.68 20.46
N VAL A 220 15.19 -3.85 20.43
CA VAL A 220 15.19 -4.78 21.58
C VAL A 220 15.91 -4.17 22.77
N LYS A 221 17.03 -3.47 22.55
CA LYS A 221 17.71 -2.71 23.61
C LYS A 221 16.80 -1.67 24.24
N GLN A 222 15.96 -0.99 23.46
CA GLN A 222 14.98 -0.05 23.99
C GLN A 222 13.86 -0.70 24.78
N LEU A 223 13.34 -1.84 24.31
CA LEU A 223 12.29 -2.59 25.02
C LEU A 223 12.77 -3.04 26.40
N LEU A 224 14.06 -3.39 26.54
CA LEU A 224 14.67 -3.80 27.81
C LEU A 224 15.17 -2.63 28.67
N ARG A 225 15.31 -1.44 28.09
CA ARG A 225 15.72 -0.24 28.82
C ARG A 225 14.53 0.27 29.64
N LYS A 226 14.74 0.69 30.89
CA LYS A 226 13.71 1.38 31.68
C LYS A 226 13.18 2.56 30.87
N CYS A 227 11.85 2.65 30.72
CA CYS A 227 11.21 3.77 30.04
C CYS A 227 11.72 5.10 30.63
N PRO A 228 12.25 6.02 29.81
CA PRO A 228 12.51 7.37 30.29
C PRO A 228 11.19 7.99 30.73
N LEU A 229 11.18 8.57 31.93
CA LEU A 229 9.98 9.04 32.65
C LEU A 229 9.23 10.21 31.96
N GLN A 230 9.76 10.76 30.86
CA GLN A 230 9.16 11.87 30.13
C GLN A 230 9.28 11.65 28.61
N LYS A 231 8.19 11.19 27.98
CA LYS A 231 7.95 11.52 26.57
C LYS A 231 7.33 12.91 26.56
N GLY A 232 8.03 13.90 26.01
CA GLY A 232 7.51 15.26 25.83
C GLY A 232 6.16 15.26 25.10
N LYS A 233 5.34 16.30 25.33
CA LYS A 233 4.06 16.47 24.63
C LYS A 233 4.34 16.48 23.12
N LYS A 234 3.88 15.45 22.42
CA LYS A 234 4.01 15.34 20.96
C LYS A 234 3.18 16.43 20.30
N SER A 235 3.69 16.98 19.20
CA SER A 235 2.91 17.89 18.35
C SER A 235 1.66 17.18 17.80
N TRP A 236 0.59 17.94 17.53
CA TRP A 236 -0.63 17.43 16.89
C TRP A 236 -0.31 16.70 15.57
N PHE A 237 0.62 17.23 14.78
CA PHE A 237 1.06 16.64 13.50
C PHE A 237 1.73 15.27 13.70
N GLN A 238 2.63 15.16 14.70
CA GLN A 238 3.30 13.90 15.03
C GLN A 238 2.33 12.84 15.56
N THR A 239 1.26 13.27 16.23
CA THR A 239 0.27 12.37 16.83
C THR A 239 -0.71 11.85 15.78
N ARG A 240 -1.06 12.66 14.77
CA ARG A 240 -2.16 12.36 13.84
C ARG A 240 -1.72 11.94 12.44
N ILE A 241 -0.61 12.48 11.93
CA ILE A 241 -0.19 12.28 10.54
C ILE A 241 0.93 11.24 10.46
N TYR A 242 2.06 11.47 11.15
CA TYR A 242 3.16 10.52 11.11
C TYR A 242 4.11 10.66 12.30
N GLU A 243 4.24 9.57 13.08
CA GLU A 243 5.23 9.46 14.14
C GLU A 243 6.52 8.88 13.56
N TRP A 244 7.57 9.72 13.46
CA TRP A 244 8.92 9.28 13.10
C TRP A 244 9.47 8.33 14.17
N ASP A 245 9.75 7.09 13.77
CA ASP A 245 10.42 6.10 14.62
C ASP A 245 11.77 5.74 13.98
N PRO A 246 12.90 6.16 14.57
CA PRO A 246 14.22 5.88 14.02
C PRO A 246 14.60 4.40 14.10
N TYR A 247 13.91 3.60 14.92
CA TYR A 247 14.20 2.16 15.12
C TYR A 247 13.32 1.23 14.28
N PHE A 248 12.52 1.80 13.38
CA PHE A 248 11.65 1.04 12.48
C PHE A 248 11.99 1.31 11.03
N GLN A 249 12.22 0.24 10.28
CA GLN A 249 12.49 0.29 8.85
C GLN A 249 11.40 -0.46 8.10
N PHE A 250 10.88 0.15 7.03
CA PHE A 250 9.96 -0.54 6.13
C PHE A 250 10.71 -1.58 5.30
N PRO A 251 10.13 -2.77 5.04
CA PRO A 251 10.70 -3.74 4.12
C PRO A 251 10.87 -3.16 2.71
N SER A 252 11.89 -3.64 1.97
CA SER A 252 12.14 -3.20 0.58
C SER A 252 10.92 -3.40 -0.32
N ARG A 253 10.16 -4.49 -0.12
CA ARG A 253 8.90 -4.78 -0.82
C ARG A 253 7.88 -3.65 -0.69
N MET A 254 7.63 -3.16 0.53
CA MET A 254 6.65 -2.10 0.77
C MET A 254 7.06 -0.78 0.10
N ILE A 255 8.33 -0.42 0.18
CA ILE A 255 8.84 0.79 -0.50
C ILE A 255 8.75 0.61 -2.02
N GLY A 256 9.12 -0.56 -2.55
CA GLY A 256 8.97 -0.90 -3.96
C GLY A 256 7.55 -0.77 -4.47
N THR A 257 6.57 -1.31 -3.74
CA THR A 257 5.16 -1.22 -4.11
C THR A 257 4.66 0.22 -4.14
N ILE A 258 5.15 1.09 -3.27
CA ILE A 258 4.66 2.47 -3.18
C ILE A 258 5.31 3.36 -4.24
N VAL A 259 6.62 3.19 -4.49
CA VAL A 259 7.29 3.90 -5.58
C VAL A 259 6.65 3.50 -6.91
N LEU A 260 6.42 2.21 -7.12
CA LEU A 260 5.74 1.70 -8.31
C LEU A 260 4.31 2.23 -8.40
N ALA A 261 3.52 2.14 -7.34
CA ALA A 261 2.15 2.66 -7.32
C ALA A 261 2.09 4.18 -7.58
N PHE A 262 3.05 4.95 -7.07
CA PHE A 262 3.12 6.39 -7.31
C PHE A 262 3.40 6.72 -8.78
N ILE A 263 4.36 6.03 -9.41
CA ILE A 263 4.66 6.21 -10.83
C ILE A 263 3.51 5.70 -11.70
N CYS A 264 2.93 4.54 -11.39
CA CYS A 264 1.75 4.02 -12.09
C CYS A 264 0.55 4.96 -11.99
N LEU A 265 0.30 5.55 -10.80
CA LEU A 265 -0.76 6.54 -10.61
C LEU A 265 -0.52 7.78 -11.48
N TYR A 266 0.71 8.30 -11.51
CA TYR A 266 1.08 9.40 -12.39
C TYR A 266 0.80 9.06 -13.85
N LEU A 267 1.30 7.92 -14.34
CA LEU A 267 1.09 7.48 -15.72
C LEU A 267 -0.41 7.31 -16.03
N PHE A 268 -1.20 6.79 -15.10
CA PHE A 268 -2.64 6.63 -15.28
C PHE A 268 -3.36 7.98 -15.38
N ILE A 269 -2.98 8.97 -14.57
CA ILE A 269 -3.51 10.35 -14.68
C ILE A 269 -3.13 10.97 -16.04
N VAL A 270 -1.90 10.72 -16.52
CA VAL A 270 -1.48 11.17 -17.86
C VAL A 270 -2.35 10.54 -18.94
N ILE A 271 -2.56 9.22 -18.91
CA ILE A 271 -3.41 8.49 -19.88
C ILE A 271 -4.83 9.05 -19.84
N GLU A 272 -5.38 9.25 -18.65
CA GLU A 272 -6.71 9.79 -18.46
C GLU A 272 -6.82 11.20 -19.04
N PHE A 273 -5.80 12.05 -18.85
CA PHE A 273 -5.74 13.38 -19.46
C PHE A 273 -5.65 13.31 -20.99
N CYS A 274 -4.86 12.39 -21.56
CA CYS A 274 -4.83 12.17 -23.01
C CYS A 274 -6.21 11.76 -23.55
N MET A 275 -6.86 10.82 -22.87
CA MET A 275 -8.21 10.37 -23.23
C MET A 275 -9.24 11.50 -23.11
N PHE A 276 -9.10 12.36 -22.10
CA PHE A 276 -9.95 13.53 -21.95
C PHE A 276 -9.77 14.52 -23.11
N VAL A 277 -8.53 14.80 -23.54
CA VAL A 277 -8.25 15.67 -24.70
C VAL A 277 -8.88 15.09 -25.97
N TYR A 278 -8.73 13.80 -26.21
CA TYR A 278 -9.36 13.11 -27.34
C TYR A 278 -10.89 13.25 -27.32
N VAL A 279 -11.52 12.94 -26.18
CA VAL A 279 -12.98 13.05 -26.03
C VAL A 279 -13.44 14.51 -26.15
N ARG A 280 -12.66 15.47 -25.64
CA ARG A 280 -12.96 16.90 -25.75
C ARG A 280 -12.98 17.33 -27.22
N ASP A 281 -11.96 16.93 -28.00
CA ASP A 281 -11.83 17.33 -29.40
C ASP A 281 -12.98 16.75 -30.24
N GLU A 282 -13.34 15.47 -30.05
CA GLU A 282 -14.54 14.86 -30.65
C GLU A 282 -15.82 15.59 -30.25
N LEU A 283 -15.92 16.00 -28.99
CA LEU A 283 -17.08 16.71 -28.46
C LEU A 283 -17.15 18.17 -28.94
N GLU A 284 -16.03 18.79 -29.27
CA GLU A 284 -15.97 20.10 -29.95
C GLU A 284 -16.47 20.02 -31.40
N VAL A 285 -16.12 18.95 -32.13
CA VAL A 285 -16.69 18.69 -33.47
C VAL A 285 -18.20 18.54 -33.39
N PHE A 286 -18.67 17.73 -32.44
CA PHE A 286 -20.11 17.55 -32.19
C PHE A 286 -20.80 18.87 -31.80
N GLU A 287 -20.18 19.71 -30.97
CA GLU A 287 -20.70 21.04 -30.64
C GLU A 287 -20.82 21.97 -31.87
N GLY A 288 -19.87 21.90 -32.80
CA GLY A 288 -19.91 22.66 -34.05
C GLY A 288 -21.07 22.23 -34.96
N GLU A 289 -21.28 20.91 -35.10
CA GLU A 289 -22.43 20.37 -35.81
C GLU A 289 -23.75 20.79 -35.14
N LEU A 290 -23.80 20.71 -33.81
CA LEU A 290 -24.95 21.11 -33.01
C LEU A 290 -25.28 22.59 -33.21
N GLU A 291 -24.27 23.47 -33.24
CA GLU A 291 -24.45 24.90 -33.48
C GLU A 291 -24.99 25.19 -34.89
N SER A 292 -24.49 24.47 -35.90
CA SER A 292 -25.05 24.56 -37.25
C SER A 292 -26.53 24.15 -37.30
N TYR A 293 -26.91 23.11 -36.55
CA TYR A 293 -28.30 22.66 -36.45
C TYR A 293 -29.20 23.68 -35.70
N ILE A 294 -28.70 24.32 -34.63
CA ILE A 294 -29.43 25.37 -33.89
C ILE A 294 -29.80 26.53 -34.82
N THR A 295 -28.87 26.98 -35.67
CA THR A 295 -29.14 28.09 -36.60
C THR A 295 -30.22 27.77 -37.64
N SER A 296 -30.51 26.47 -37.87
CA SER A 296 -31.51 26.01 -38.84
C SER A 296 -32.92 25.81 -38.26
N MET A 297 -33.10 25.73 -36.94
CA MET A 297 -34.41 25.50 -36.29
C MET A 297 -35.04 26.77 -35.68
N ASN A 298 -36.39 26.82 -35.71
CA ASN A 298 -37.19 27.85 -35.02
C ASN A 298 -37.22 27.68 -33.48
N GLN A 299 -37.55 28.79 -32.80
CA GLN A 299 -37.35 29.13 -31.36
C GLN A 299 -37.63 28.07 -30.27
N THR A 300 -38.39 27.00 -30.50
CA THR A 300 -38.74 26.02 -29.46
C THR A 300 -37.73 24.87 -29.32
N GLY A 301 -37.04 24.48 -30.40
CA GLY A 301 -35.98 23.46 -30.35
C GLY A 301 -34.65 24.00 -29.81
N THR A 302 -34.44 25.31 -29.89
CA THR A 302 -33.20 25.98 -29.50
C THR A 302 -32.96 25.95 -27.99
N ALA A 303 -34.02 25.98 -27.17
CA ALA A 303 -33.90 25.98 -25.71
C ALA A 303 -33.37 24.66 -25.13
N VAL A 304 -33.76 23.51 -25.71
CA VAL A 304 -33.28 22.19 -25.26
C VAL A 304 -31.83 21.98 -25.69
N LEU A 305 -31.49 22.34 -26.93
CA LEU A 305 -30.13 22.24 -27.43
C LEU A 305 -29.15 23.15 -26.66
N LEU A 306 -29.57 24.36 -26.30
CA LEU A 306 -28.74 25.29 -25.54
C LEU A 306 -28.42 24.75 -24.15
N LYS A 307 -29.37 24.08 -23.49
CA LYS A 307 -29.13 23.38 -22.22
C LYS A 307 -28.17 22.21 -22.36
N VAL A 308 -28.22 21.48 -23.47
CA VAL A 308 -27.27 20.38 -23.74
C VAL A 308 -25.86 20.92 -23.96
N LYS A 309 -25.71 22.01 -24.72
CA LYS A 309 -24.41 22.69 -24.91
C LYS A 309 -23.82 23.19 -23.58
N GLU A 310 -24.67 23.80 -22.74
CA GLU A 310 -24.27 24.25 -21.41
C GLU A 310 -23.84 23.07 -20.50
N LEU A 311 -24.58 21.95 -20.53
CA LEU A 311 -24.22 20.74 -19.79
C LEU A 311 -22.86 20.20 -20.21
N ILE A 312 -22.63 20.08 -21.52
CA ILE A 312 -21.36 19.58 -22.06
C ILE A 312 -20.20 20.45 -21.60
N ASN A 313 -20.31 21.77 -21.75
CA ASN A 313 -19.24 22.70 -21.36
C ASN A 313 -18.94 22.61 -19.85
N ILE A 314 -19.99 22.59 -19.02
CA ILE A 314 -19.85 22.43 -17.56
C ILE A 314 -19.20 21.09 -17.21
N THR A 315 -19.58 20.00 -17.88
CA THR A 315 -18.99 18.68 -17.65
C THR A 315 -17.50 18.65 -18.01
N LYS A 316 -17.09 19.27 -19.12
CA LYS A 316 -15.67 19.41 -19.49
C LYS A 316 -14.87 20.12 -18.39
N GLU A 317 -15.34 21.28 -17.94
CA GLU A 317 -14.68 22.08 -16.90
C GLU A 317 -14.59 21.35 -15.56
N VAL A 318 -15.71 20.76 -15.11
CA VAL A 318 -15.75 20.02 -13.84
C VAL A 318 -14.84 18.79 -13.87
N TRP A 319 -14.77 18.08 -15.00
CA TRP A 319 -13.90 16.92 -15.14
C TRP A 319 -12.43 17.28 -14.92
N VAL A 320 -11.94 18.36 -15.55
CA VAL A 320 -10.56 18.84 -15.40
C VAL A 320 -10.27 19.31 -13.98
N VAL A 321 -11.17 20.10 -13.39
CA VAL A 321 -11.00 20.63 -12.03
C VAL A 321 -10.92 19.51 -11.00
N THR A 322 -11.58 18.38 -11.24
CA THR A 322 -11.64 17.25 -10.29
C THR A 322 -10.45 16.28 -10.37
N ILE A 323 -9.60 16.36 -11.39
CA ILE A 323 -8.35 15.55 -11.49
C ILE A 323 -7.41 15.86 -10.32
N LEU A 324 -7.24 17.14 -9.96
CA LEU A 324 -6.35 17.57 -8.89
C LEU A 324 -6.78 17.07 -7.49
N PRO A 325 -8.04 17.26 -7.03
CA PRO A 325 -8.47 16.71 -5.75
C PRO A 325 -8.48 15.17 -5.73
N ALA A 326 -8.79 14.49 -6.85
CA ALA A 326 -8.77 13.03 -6.92
C ALA A 326 -7.34 12.46 -6.84
N SER A 327 -6.38 13.10 -7.52
CA SER A 327 -4.97 12.70 -7.42
C SER A 327 -4.42 12.96 -6.01
N LEU A 328 -4.75 14.09 -5.38
CA LEU A 328 -4.35 14.39 -4.01
C LEU A 328 -4.92 13.39 -2.99
N THR A 329 -6.17 12.95 -3.14
CA THR A 329 -6.74 11.93 -2.24
C THR A 329 -6.02 10.60 -2.39
N CYS A 330 -5.75 10.12 -3.61
CA CYS A 330 -5.01 8.88 -3.82
C CYS A 330 -3.56 8.94 -3.33
N VAL A 331 -2.86 10.06 -3.55
CA VAL A 331 -1.51 10.27 -2.99
C VAL A 331 -1.54 10.27 -1.46
N SER A 332 -2.56 10.89 -0.85
CA SER A 332 -2.73 10.85 0.61
C SER A 332 -2.94 9.41 1.13
N TYR A 333 -3.60 8.55 0.36
CA TYR A 333 -3.81 7.15 0.72
C TYR A 333 -2.54 6.32 0.67
N LEU A 334 -1.66 6.55 -0.31
CA LEU A 334 -0.34 5.91 -0.36
C LEU A 334 0.46 6.16 0.92
N PHE A 335 0.53 7.42 1.37
CA PHE A 335 1.22 7.77 2.62
C PHE A 335 0.50 7.22 3.85
N HIS A 336 -0.84 7.21 3.86
CA HIS A 336 -1.62 6.68 4.96
C HIS A 336 -1.42 5.16 5.11
N ILE A 337 -1.30 4.40 4.01
CA ILE A 337 -1.04 2.95 4.05
C ILE A 337 0.30 2.64 4.71
N LEU A 338 1.35 3.44 4.48
CA LEU A 338 2.62 3.32 5.21
C LEU A 338 2.46 3.51 6.71
N ALA A 339 1.72 4.54 7.12
CA ALA A 339 1.45 4.81 8.52
C ALA A 339 0.65 3.66 9.17
N CYS A 340 -0.36 3.14 8.47
CA CYS A 340 -1.13 1.97 8.89
C CYS A 340 -0.27 0.72 9.02
N TYR A 341 0.55 0.41 8.02
CA TYR A 341 1.47 -0.73 8.05
C TYR A 341 2.33 -0.71 9.32
N ARG A 342 3.00 0.41 9.59
CA ARG A 342 3.83 0.59 10.79
C ARG A 342 3.03 0.39 12.07
N LYS A 343 1.83 0.96 12.14
CA LYS A 343 0.98 0.86 13.33
C LYS A 343 0.53 -0.58 13.57
N HIS A 344 0.11 -1.28 12.52
CA HIS A 344 -0.40 -2.64 12.60
C HIS A 344 0.70 -3.65 12.93
N ILE A 345 1.86 -3.56 12.27
CA ILE A 345 2.99 -4.47 12.57
C ILE A 345 3.52 -4.29 14.00
N LYS A 346 3.53 -3.04 14.52
CA LYS A 346 3.90 -2.78 15.92
C LYS A 346 2.93 -3.36 16.93
N ARG A 347 1.63 -3.30 16.67
CA ARG A 347 0.60 -3.94 17.50
C ARG A 347 0.73 -5.45 17.47
N LEU A 348 0.94 -6.03 16.29
CA LEU A 348 1.20 -7.45 16.13
C LEU A 348 2.45 -7.90 16.88
N TRP A 349 3.56 -7.15 16.82
CA TRP A 349 4.76 -7.44 17.63
C TRP A 349 4.51 -7.40 19.13
N ALA A 350 3.57 -6.57 19.60
CA ALA A 350 3.15 -6.54 21.00
C ALA A 350 2.17 -7.67 21.37
N GLY A 351 1.68 -8.44 20.38
CA GLY A 351 0.66 -9.47 20.58
C GLY A 351 -0.78 -8.92 20.67
N ASP A 352 -0.97 -7.62 20.44
CA ASP A 352 -2.30 -7.01 20.45
C ASP A 352 -3.04 -7.29 19.13
N LYS A 353 -4.01 -8.20 19.20
CA LYS A 353 -4.86 -8.60 18.06
C LYS A 353 -6.24 -7.92 18.05
N HIS A 354 -6.56 -7.04 19.01
CA HIS A 354 -7.90 -6.44 19.12
C HIS A 354 -8.27 -5.54 17.93
N PHE A 355 -7.28 -5.04 17.21
CA PHE A 355 -7.50 -4.24 16.00
C PHE A 355 -7.95 -5.09 14.80
N LEU A 356 -7.79 -6.42 14.87
CA LEU A 356 -8.19 -7.35 13.82
C LEU A 356 -9.54 -7.97 14.16
N PRO A 357 -10.37 -8.23 13.15
CA PRO A 357 -11.59 -8.99 13.37
C PRO A 357 -11.29 -10.41 13.85
N LEU A 358 -12.18 -10.96 14.68
CA LEU A 358 -11.99 -12.26 15.34
C LEU A 358 -11.68 -13.40 14.35
N LYS A 359 -12.30 -13.38 13.17
CA LYS A 359 -12.08 -14.41 12.12
C LYS A 359 -10.66 -14.41 11.56
N PHE A 360 -9.93 -13.31 11.69
CA PHE A 360 -8.56 -13.13 11.19
C PHE A 360 -7.49 -13.31 12.26
N HIS A 361 -7.83 -13.68 13.50
CA HIS A 361 -6.85 -13.83 14.58
C HIS A 361 -5.83 -14.96 14.32
N ASN A 362 -6.26 -16.00 13.61
CA ASN A 362 -5.46 -17.17 13.22
C ASN A 362 -5.70 -17.48 11.73
N PRO A 363 -5.06 -16.74 10.80
CA PRO A 363 -5.17 -17.04 9.38
C PRO A 363 -4.45 -18.34 9.05
N SER A 364 -4.87 -19.02 7.97
CA SER A 364 -4.14 -20.20 7.52
C SER A 364 -2.78 -19.82 6.94
N SER A 365 -1.78 -20.67 7.16
CA SER A 365 -0.41 -20.40 6.70
C SER A 365 -0.30 -20.36 5.18
N SER A 366 -1.03 -21.23 4.47
CA SER A 366 -1.06 -21.26 3.00
C SER A 366 -1.70 -20.01 2.43
N GLU A 367 -2.86 -19.57 2.95
CA GLU A 367 -3.49 -18.32 2.53
C GLU A 367 -2.57 -17.11 2.79
N SER A 368 -1.83 -17.11 3.91
CA SER A 368 -0.91 -16.02 4.26
C SER A 368 0.29 -15.92 3.30
N VAL A 369 0.85 -17.06 2.88
CA VAL A 369 1.94 -17.11 1.88
C VAL A 369 1.44 -16.67 0.50
N VAL A 370 0.24 -17.06 0.11
CA VAL A 370 -0.37 -16.59 -1.15
C VAL A 370 -0.69 -15.10 -1.08
N ALA A 371 -1.14 -14.61 0.08
CA ALA A 371 -1.46 -13.21 0.32
C ALA A 371 -0.24 -12.28 0.17
N ILE A 372 0.93 -12.65 0.71
CA ILE A 372 2.14 -11.83 0.54
C ILE A 372 2.56 -11.70 -0.94
N ALA A 373 2.38 -12.75 -1.74
CA ALA A 373 2.67 -12.72 -3.17
C ALA A 373 1.67 -11.85 -3.96
N ARG A 374 0.39 -11.85 -3.57
CA ARG A 374 -0.67 -11.07 -4.25
C ARG A 374 -0.68 -9.59 -3.86
N TYR A 375 -0.26 -9.26 -2.64
CA TYR A 375 -0.42 -7.93 -2.08
C TYR A 375 0.14 -6.81 -2.95
N SER A 376 1.35 -6.96 -3.48
CA SER A 376 2.01 -5.90 -4.26
C SER A 376 1.22 -5.50 -5.51
N GLY A 377 0.77 -6.49 -6.28
CA GLY A 377 -0.04 -6.27 -7.48
C GLY A 377 -1.42 -5.73 -7.15
N TRP A 378 -2.09 -6.29 -6.14
CA TRP A 378 -3.42 -5.82 -5.73
C TRP A 378 -3.36 -4.38 -5.20
N GLN A 379 -2.34 -4.02 -4.42
CA GLN A 379 -2.18 -2.66 -3.93
C GLN A 379 -2.11 -1.63 -5.05
N ILE A 380 -1.41 -1.93 -6.14
CA ILE A 380 -1.32 -1.05 -7.31
C ILE A 380 -2.68 -1.01 -8.01
N ALA A 381 -3.27 -2.17 -8.30
CA ALA A 381 -4.56 -2.27 -9.01
C ALA A 381 -5.71 -1.53 -8.29
N TYR A 382 -5.83 -1.70 -6.96
CA TYR A 382 -6.87 -1.02 -6.17
C TYR A 382 -6.67 0.49 -6.10
N ILE A 383 -5.42 0.98 -6.14
CA ILE A 383 -5.16 2.43 -6.19
C ILE A 383 -5.55 3.00 -7.55
N LEU A 384 -5.24 2.30 -8.65
CA LEU A 384 -5.60 2.74 -10.00
C LEU A 384 -7.12 2.75 -10.21
N TRP A 385 -7.80 1.63 -9.90
CA TRP A 385 -9.27 1.56 -9.96
C TRP A 385 -9.93 2.52 -8.96
N GLY A 386 -9.37 2.61 -7.76
CA GLY A 386 -9.87 3.52 -6.73
C GLY A 386 -9.75 4.98 -7.14
N TYR A 387 -8.66 5.37 -7.82
CA TYR A 387 -8.52 6.70 -8.40
C TYR A 387 -9.64 7.00 -9.41
N LEU A 388 -9.87 6.11 -10.38
CA LEU A 388 -10.92 6.28 -11.38
C LEU A 388 -12.30 6.44 -10.74
N ILE A 389 -12.62 5.59 -9.77
CA ILE A 389 -13.91 5.61 -9.07
C ILE A 389 -14.08 6.88 -8.23
N ILE A 390 -13.03 7.28 -7.50
CA ILE A 390 -13.04 8.51 -6.69
C ILE A 390 -13.18 9.73 -7.60
N HIS A 391 -12.50 9.75 -8.75
CA HIS A 391 -12.58 10.87 -9.70
C HIS A 391 -13.98 11.00 -10.29
N VAL A 392 -14.59 9.90 -10.75
CA VAL A 392 -15.99 9.89 -11.22
C VAL A 392 -16.96 10.35 -10.12
N MET A 393 -16.78 9.90 -8.88
CA MET A 393 -17.62 10.34 -7.77
C MET A 393 -17.43 11.84 -7.48
N GLN A 394 -16.19 12.33 -7.48
CA GLN A 394 -15.89 13.75 -7.29
C GLN A 394 -16.41 14.64 -8.43
N SER A 395 -16.37 14.16 -9.68
CA SER A 395 -16.93 14.88 -10.83
C SER A 395 -18.46 14.94 -10.78
N LEU A 396 -19.13 13.85 -10.38
CA LEU A 396 -20.57 13.85 -10.13
C LEU A 396 -20.96 14.82 -8.99
N CYS A 397 -20.21 14.82 -7.89
CA CYS A 397 -20.40 15.81 -6.82
C CYS A 397 -20.13 17.25 -7.31
N GLY A 398 -19.10 17.45 -8.13
CA GLY A 398 -18.79 18.73 -8.75
C GLY A 398 -19.93 19.24 -9.63
N LEU A 399 -20.50 18.37 -10.47
CA LEU A 399 -21.67 18.70 -11.30
C LEU A 399 -22.87 19.09 -10.44
N ALA A 400 -23.17 18.32 -9.39
CA ALA A 400 -24.26 18.64 -8.47
C ALA A 400 -24.07 20.01 -7.81
N ILE A 401 -22.83 20.36 -7.42
CA ILE A 401 -22.48 21.67 -6.85
C ILE A 401 -22.64 22.77 -7.89
N THR A 402 -22.12 22.57 -9.12
CA THR A 402 -22.21 23.58 -10.18
C THR A 402 -23.65 23.88 -10.55
N TYR A 403 -24.49 22.86 -10.74
CA TYR A 403 -25.90 23.04 -11.04
C TYR A 403 -26.71 23.62 -9.88
N SER A 404 -26.42 23.21 -8.64
CA SER A 404 -27.21 23.65 -7.49
C SER A 404 -26.81 25.03 -6.98
N LEU A 405 -25.53 25.43 -7.11
CA LEU A 405 -24.99 26.66 -6.52
C LEU A 405 -24.44 27.64 -7.54
N VAL A 406 -23.61 27.18 -8.49
CA VAL A 406 -22.86 28.09 -9.38
C VAL A 406 -23.75 28.64 -10.48
N LEU A 407 -24.54 27.78 -11.14
CA LEU A 407 -25.39 28.14 -12.27
C LEU A 407 -26.48 29.16 -11.90
N PRO A 408 -27.22 29.00 -10.78
CA PRO A 408 -28.24 29.97 -10.39
C PRO A 408 -27.64 31.33 -10.00
N VAL A 409 -26.39 31.34 -9.50
CA VAL A 409 -25.68 32.59 -9.18
C VAL A 409 -25.31 33.35 -10.44
N ILE A 410 -24.83 32.65 -11.48
CA ILE A 410 -24.49 33.25 -12.78
C ILE A 410 -25.75 33.78 -13.48
N HIS A 411 -26.86 33.05 -13.42
CA HIS A 411 -28.13 33.43 -14.04
C HIS A 411 -28.95 34.47 -13.23
N HIS A 412 -28.36 35.09 -12.20
CA HIS A 412 -29.01 36.05 -11.31
C HIS A 412 -30.27 35.53 -10.57
N GLN A 413 -30.44 34.22 -10.46
CA GLN A 413 -31.51 33.53 -9.72
C GLN A 413 -31.07 33.11 -8.30
N ALA A 414 -30.02 33.75 -7.76
CA ALA A 414 -29.44 33.39 -6.46
C ALA A 414 -30.42 33.48 -5.29
N LEU A 415 -31.39 34.41 -5.34
CA LEU A 415 -32.41 34.58 -4.28
C LEU A 415 -33.41 33.41 -4.25
N GLU A 416 -33.85 32.92 -5.40
CA GLU A 416 -34.73 31.75 -5.49
C GLU A 416 -34.01 30.48 -5.04
N MET A 417 -32.75 30.33 -5.44
CA MET A 417 -31.87 29.25 -4.97
C MET A 417 -31.68 29.30 -3.45
N LEU A 418 -31.38 30.47 -2.87
CA LEU A 418 -31.20 30.65 -1.44
C LEU A 418 -32.51 30.38 -0.67
N GLY A 419 -33.65 30.77 -1.24
CA GLY A 419 -34.98 30.44 -0.72
C GLY A 419 -35.22 28.94 -0.69
N ALA A 420 -34.97 28.23 -1.80
CA ALA A 420 -35.13 26.79 -1.90
C ALA A 420 -34.18 26.02 -0.96
N LEU A 421 -32.90 26.39 -0.91
CA LEU A 421 -31.93 25.83 0.03
C LEU A 421 -32.31 26.15 1.49
N GLY A 422 -32.78 27.36 1.76
CA GLY A 422 -33.26 27.78 3.07
C GLY A 422 -34.42 26.93 3.56
N ILE A 423 -35.41 26.65 2.69
CA ILE A 423 -36.53 25.74 2.98
C ILE A 423 -36.02 24.31 3.24
N GLY A 424 -35.07 23.82 2.42
CA GLY A 424 -34.43 22.51 2.63
C GLY A 424 -33.69 22.40 3.97
N ILE A 425 -32.88 23.40 4.32
CA ILE A 425 -32.15 23.45 5.59
C ILE A 425 -33.13 23.56 6.77
N LEU A 426 -34.18 24.37 6.63
CA LEU A 426 -35.21 24.53 7.66
C LEU A 426 -35.95 23.21 7.92
N THR A 427 -36.37 22.50 6.86
CA THR A 427 -37.05 21.21 7.00
C THR A 427 -36.18 20.16 7.69
N VAL A 428 -34.89 20.03 7.30
CA VAL A 428 -33.93 19.14 7.98
C VAL A 428 -33.70 19.57 9.43
N SER A 429 -33.59 20.88 9.69
CA SER A 429 -33.39 21.43 11.04
C SER A 429 -34.60 21.18 11.95
N ILE A 430 -35.83 21.28 11.42
CA ILE A 430 -37.06 20.95 12.16
C ILE A 430 -37.05 19.45 12.51
N ILE A 431 -36.75 18.58 11.54
CA ILE A 431 -36.71 17.12 11.78
C ILE A 431 -35.66 16.76 12.84
N LEU A 432 -34.44 17.29 12.72
CA LEU A 432 -33.37 17.07 13.69
C LEU A 432 -33.70 17.65 15.06
N GLY A 433 -34.29 18.86 15.09
CA GLY A 433 -34.75 19.52 16.31
C GLY A 433 -35.82 18.71 17.03
N LEU A 434 -36.79 18.14 16.30
CA LEU A 434 -37.80 17.24 16.85
C LEU A 434 -37.17 15.96 17.43
N MET A 435 -36.18 15.38 16.77
CA MET A 435 -35.45 14.22 17.28
C MET A 435 -34.68 14.55 18.58
N VAL A 436 -33.99 15.69 18.64
CA VAL A 436 -33.31 16.16 19.85
C VAL A 436 -34.30 16.45 20.98
N LEU A 437 -35.44 17.07 20.66
CA LEU A 437 -36.51 17.35 21.61
C LEU A 437 -37.08 16.06 22.20
N GLN A 438 -37.29 15.01 21.40
CA GLN A 438 -37.72 13.69 21.88
C GLN A 438 -36.72 13.11 22.89
N VAL A 439 -35.42 13.17 22.60
CA VAL A 439 -34.36 12.71 23.52
C VAL A 439 -34.34 13.54 24.81
N TRP A 440 -34.53 14.86 24.69
CA TRP A 440 -34.57 15.76 25.84
C TRP A 440 -35.78 15.46 26.75
N ILE A 441 -36.98 15.34 26.19
CA ILE A 441 -38.19 14.97 26.95
C ILE A 441 -37.99 13.62 27.65
N ALA A 442 -37.42 12.63 26.95
CA ALA A 442 -37.15 11.31 27.52
C ALA A 442 -36.17 11.37 28.69
N THR A 443 -35.08 12.11 28.54
CA THR A 443 -34.05 12.26 29.57
C THR A 443 -34.51 13.09 30.75
N SER A 444 -35.36 14.11 30.53
CA SER A 444 -35.79 15.04 31.57
C SER A 444 -36.96 14.50 32.39
N PHE A 445 -38.00 13.97 31.73
CA PHE A 445 -39.25 13.57 32.38
C PHE A 445 -39.33 12.07 32.72
N PHE A 446 -38.74 11.18 31.90
CA PHE A 446 -38.92 9.74 32.04
C PHE A 446 -37.73 9.02 32.68
N LEU A 447 -36.52 9.57 32.70
CA LEU A 447 -35.38 8.95 33.40
C LEU A 447 -35.34 9.33 34.88
N GLN A 448 -35.03 8.36 35.74
CA GLN A 448 -34.78 8.59 37.15
C GLN A 448 -33.59 9.55 37.37
N PRO A 449 -33.62 10.36 38.45
CA PRO A 449 -32.49 11.18 38.82
C PRO A 449 -31.25 10.32 39.12
N LYS A 450 -30.07 10.94 39.09
CA LYS A 450 -28.80 10.26 39.36
C LYS A 450 -28.81 9.65 40.77
N MET A 451 -28.34 8.41 40.90
CA MET A 451 -28.26 7.71 42.19
C MET A 451 -27.08 8.21 43.04
N GLY A 452 -25.94 8.53 42.42
CA GLY A 452 -24.80 9.19 43.07
C GLY A 452 -24.44 10.55 42.41
N THR A 453 -23.81 11.44 43.18
CA THR A 453 -23.30 12.73 42.66
C THR A 453 -22.13 12.55 41.67
N ASP A 454 -21.43 11.41 41.73
CA ASP A 454 -20.29 11.07 40.86
C ASP A 454 -20.70 10.40 39.53
N ASP A 455 -21.97 10.03 39.37
CA ASP A 455 -22.45 9.37 38.14
C ASP A 455 -22.58 10.39 36.99
N LYS A 456 -21.87 10.14 35.88
CA LYS A 456 -21.91 11.00 34.70
C LYS A 456 -23.28 10.99 34.00
N GLN A 457 -23.97 9.86 34.00
CA GLN A 457 -25.24 9.65 33.29
C GLN A 457 -26.37 9.27 34.26
N LYS A 458 -27.62 9.61 33.92
CA LYS A 458 -28.79 9.14 34.66
C LYS A 458 -28.93 7.61 34.50
N PRO A 459 -29.35 6.86 35.53
CA PRO A 459 -29.55 5.42 35.42
C PRO A 459 -30.67 5.08 34.44
N LEU A 460 -30.59 3.90 33.80
CA LEU A 460 -31.61 3.36 32.90
C LEU A 460 -32.81 2.81 33.68
N ALA A 461 -33.44 3.68 34.48
CA ALA A 461 -34.64 3.34 35.23
C ALA A 461 -35.71 4.40 34.94
N LEU A 462 -36.91 3.93 34.58
CA LEU A 462 -38.01 4.79 34.16
C LEU A 462 -38.78 5.32 35.37
N ASN A 463 -39.06 6.62 35.34
CA ASN A 463 -40.02 7.28 36.20
C ASN A 463 -41.33 7.51 35.41
N ASN A 464 -42.47 7.50 36.10
CA ASN A 464 -43.81 7.70 35.51
C ASN A 464 -44.10 6.82 34.27
N ARG A 465 -44.04 5.50 34.47
CA ARG A 465 -44.19 4.48 33.42
C ARG A 465 -45.47 4.63 32.58
N ARG A 466 -46.59 5.06 33.17
CA ARG A 466 -47.87 5.27 32.46
C ARG A 466 -47.79 6.42 31.44
N ALA A 467 -47.19 7.55 31.82
CA ALA A 467 -47.00 8.68 30.90
C ALA A 467 -46.03 8.33 29.76
N PHE A 468 -44.99 7.53 30.05
CA PHE A 468 -44.08 7.04 29.02
C PHE A 468 -44.79 6.15 27.99
N HIS A 469 -45.70 5.27 28.43
CA HIS A 469 -46.49 4.45 27.50
C HIS A 469 -47.38 5.29 26.57
N ASN A 470 -48.07 6.31 27.09
CA ASN A 470 -48.88 7.22 26.26
C ASN A 470 -48.02 8.06 25.31
N PHE A 471 -46.89 8.60 25.80
CA PHE A 471 -45.95 9.36 24.99
C PHE A 471 -45.38 8.51 23.83
N ASN A 472 -44.99 7.27 24.11
CA ASN A 472 -44.47 6.36 23.09
C ASN A 472 -45.56 5.97 22.08
N TYR A 473 -46.82 5.81 22.51
CA TYR A 473 -47.93 5.51 21.60
C TYR A 473 -48.13 6.61 20.55
N PHE A 474 -48.17 7.89 20.95
CA PHE A 474 -48.32 8.99 19.99
C PHE A 474 -47.09 9.18 19.09
N LEU A 475 -45.89 9.00 19.64
CA LEU A 475 -44.65 9.11 18.87
C LEU A 475 -44.38 7.91 17.95
N PHE A 476 -45.05 6.77 18.18
CA PHE A 476 -44.84 5.56 17.38
C PHE A 476 -45.00 5.82 15.88
N PHE A 477 -46.11 6.45 15.47
CA PHE A 477 -46.40 6.74 14.06
C PHE A 477 -45.39 7.72 13.44
N TYR A 478 -44.99 8.75 14.20
CA TYR A 478 -43.98 9.70 13.74
C TYR A 478 -42.59 9.06 13.61
N ASN A 479 -42.22 8.17 14.54
CA ASN A 479 -40.95 7.45 14.49
C ASN A 479 -40.86 6.47 13.31
N VAL A 480 -41.99 5.96 12.80
CA VAL A 480 -42.02 5.17 11.55
C VAL A 480 -41.57 6.02 10.36
N LEU A 481 -42.08 7.26 10.24
CA LEU A 481 -41.67 8.18 9.17
C LEU A 481 -40.19 8.56 9.28
N LEU A 482 -39.72 8.86 10.49
CA LEU A 482 -38.29 9.11 10.74
C LEU A 482 -37.42 7.89 10.40
N GLY A 483 -37.90 6.69 10.72
CA GLY A 483 -37.22 5.43 10.42
C GLY A 483 -37.05 5.18 8.92
N LEU A 484 -38.05 5.51 8.09
CA LEU A 484 -37.94 5.43 6.64
C LEU A 484 -36.84 6.35 6.10
N GLY A 485 -36.80 7.60 6.57
CA GLY A 485 -35.74 8.56 6.22
C GLY A 485 -34.35 8.11 6.67
N ALA A 486 -34.23 7.57 7.88
CA ALA A 486 -32.97 7.02 8.40
C ALA A 486 -32.48 5.78 7.61
N CYS A 487 -33.40 4.97 7.09
CA CYS A 487 -33.05 3.84 6.22
C CYS A 487 -32.46 4.31 4.89
N LEU A 488 -33.09 5.30 4.25
CA LEU A 488 -32.60 5.87 2.99
C LEU A 488 -31.24 6.56 3.20
N SER A 489 -31.09 7.34 4.27
CA SER A 489 -29.81 8.00 4.58
C SER A 489 -28.70 7.00 4.89
N ARG A 490 -29.01 5.87 5.55
CA ARG A 490 -28.06 4.77 5.75
C ARG A 490 -27.54 4.22 4.42
N LEU A 491 -28.41 4.01 3.43
CA LEU A 491 -27.99 3.51 2.11
C LEU A 491 -27.07 4.52 1.41
N LEU A 492 -27.47 5.80 1.38
CA LEU A 492 -26.70 6.85 0.72
C LEU A 492 -25.33 7.06 1.37
N ILE A 493 -25.27 7.18 2.70
CA ILE A 493 -24.01 7.34 3.44
C ILE A 493 -23.08 6.13 3.22
N SER A 494 -23.64 4.92 3.19
CA SER A 494 -22.85 3.70 2.93
C SER A 494 -22.28 3.69 1.52
N CYS A 495 -23.04 4.14 0.52
CA CYS A 495 -22.58 4.26 -0.86
C CYS A 495 -21.43 5.28 -0.99
N VAL A 496 -21.62 6.48 -0.44
CA VAL A 496 -20.61 7.55 -0.50
C VAL A 496 -19.33 7.14 0.24
N LEU A 497 -19.43 6.65 1.47
CA LEU A 497 -18.26 6.23 2.25
C LEU A 497 -17.57 5.01 1.64
N GLY A 498 -18.34 4.04 1.13
CA GLY A 498 -17.78 2.85 0.48
C GLY A 498 -16.99 3.21 -0.78
N THR A 499 -17.55 4.09 -1.62
CA THR A 499 -16.89 4.57 -2.84
C THR A 499 -15.64 5.38 -2.53
N TRP A 500 -15.70 6.27 -1.53
CA TRP A 500 -14.55 7.09 -1.12
C TRP A 500 -13.39 6.25 -0.55
N LEU A 501 -13.69 5.16 0.16
CA LEU A 501 -12.69 4.30 0.79
C LEU A 501 -12.23 3.13 -0.08
N ILE A 502 -12.75 2.97 -1.29
CA ILE A 502 -12.53 1.77 -2.12
C ILE A 502 -11.06 1.53 -2.48
N ALA A 503 -10.28 2.60 -2.65
CA ALA A 503 -8.86 2.55 -2.99
C ALA A 503 -7.99 1.95 -1.87
N ARG A 504 -8.54 1.82 -0.65
CA ARG A 504 -7.79 1.46 0.55
C ARG A 504 -7.98 -0.01 0.92
N ILE A 505 -6.90 -0.77 0.81
CA ILE A 505 -6.86 -2.19 1.19
C ILE A 505 -6.71 -2.39 2.71
N ASP A 506 -6.28 -1.37 3.46
CA ASP A 506 -6.00 -1.49 4.89
C ASP A 506 -7.25 -1.70 5.76
N ARG A 507 -8.45 -1.51 5.20
CA ARG A 507 -9.74 -1.69 5.86
C ARG A 507 -10.71 -2.42 4.94
N THR A 508 -11.54 -3.26 5.53
CA THR A 508 -12.67 -3.90 4.86
C THR A 508 -13.80 -2.90 4.64
N ILE A 509 -14.38 -2.93 3.44
CA ILE A 509 -15.61 -2.19 3.10
C ILE A 509 -16.84 -3.00 3.52
N LEU A 510 -16.70 -4.32 3.61
CA LEU A 510 -17.76 -5.24 3.99
C LEU A 510 -18.06 -5.18 5.49
N GLN A 511 -19.32 -5.49 5.83
CA GLN A 511 -19.82 -5.55 7.20
C GLN A 511 -19.07 -6.59 8.05
N SER A 512 -19.02 -6.34 9.36
CA SER A 512 -18.43 -7.26 10.32
C SER A 512 -19.09 -8.65 10.19
N GLY A 513 -18.26 -9.67 9.99
CA GLY A 513 -18.69 -11.04 9.70
C GLY A 513 -18.54 -11.47 8.24
N TYR A 514 -18.64 -10.55 7.27
CA TYR A 514 -18.43 -10.83 5.83
C TYR A 514 -17.05 -10.41 5.32
N GLU A 515 -16.17 -9.98 6.22
CA GLU A 515 -14.84 -9.44 5.92
C GLU A 515 -13.91 -10.43 5.21
N ARG A 516 -14.18 -11.75 5.29
CA ARG A 516 -13.42 -12.78 4.55
C ARG A 516 -13.71 -12.76 3.04
N ALA A 517 -14.86 -12.24 2.63
CA ALA A 517 -15.17 -12.06 1.21
C ALA A 517 -14.38 -10.88 0.61
N ASP A 518 -13.85 -9.97 1.45
CA ASP A 518 -12.91 -8.94 1.00
C ASP A 518 -11.54 -9.57 0.76
N MET A 519 -11.29 -9.94 -0.50
CA MET A 519 -10.01 -10.52 -0.91
C MET A 519 -8.87 -9.53 -0.66
N GLY A 520 -9.06 -8.26 -0.99
CA GLY A 520 -8.05 -7.21 -0.79
C GLY A 520 -7.62 -7.13 0.67
N PHE A 521 -8.57 -6.95 1.58
CA PHE A 521 -8.29 -6.89 3.01
C PHE A 521 -7.66 -8.19 3.53
N SER A 522 -8.13 -9.36 3.07
CA SER A 522 -7.52 -10.65 3.42
C SER A 522 -6.05 -10.75 2.97
N ALA A 523 -5.69 -10.19 1.81
CA ALA A 523 -4.31 -10.17 1.34
C ALA A 523 -3.43 -9.25 2.20
N TRP A 524 -3.94 -8.08 2.61
CA TRP A 524 -3.26 -7.19 3.53
C TRP A 524 -2.99 -7.84 4.89
N ILE A 525 -3.98 -8.52 5.47
CA ILE A 525 -3.81 -9.23 6.73
C ILE A 525 -2.82 -10.39 6.59
N GLY A 526 -2.98 -11.24 5.58
CA GLY A 526 -2.07 -12.37 5.34
C GLY A 526 -0.62 -11.91 5.19
N MET A 527 -0.39 -10.83 4.45
CA MET A 527 0.91 -10.19 4.34
C MET A 527 1.48 -9.76 5.71
N LEU A 528 0.68 -9.05 6.53
CA LEU A 528 1.11 -8.59 7.85
C LEU A 528 1.51 -9.76 8.77
N TYR A 529 0.80 -10.89 8.69
CA TYR A 529 1.14 -12.08 9.47
C TYR A 529 2.45 -12.72 9.00
N VAL A 530 2.68 -12.86 7.70
CA VAL A 530 3.97 -13.36 7.17
C VAL A 530 5.12 -12.46 7.62
N ASP A 531 4.99 -11.15 7.44
CA ASP A 531 6.00 -10.19 7.90
C ASP A 531 6.20 -10.31 9.42
N HIS A 532 5.13 -10.42 10.22
CA HIS A 532 5.22 -10.59 11.67
C HIS A 532 6.00 -11.84 12.06
N TYR A 533 5.74 -13.00 11.45
CA TYR A 533 6.40 -14.26 11.81
C TYR A 533 7.89 -14.28 11.41
N HIS A 534 8.24 -13.70 10.25
CA HIS A 534 9.61 -13.73 9.74
C HIS A 534 10.49 -12.58 10.26
N THR A 535 9.90 -11.41 10.56
CA THR A 535 10.66 -10.20 10.90
C THR A 535 10.52 -9.76 12.36
N ASN A 536 9.92 -10.58 13.23
CA ASN A 536 9.77 -10.21 14.64
C ASN A 536 11.15 -9.92 15.27
N PRO A 537 11.42 -8.66 15.69
CA PRO A 537 12.75 -8.25 16.11
C PRO A 537 13.20 -8.99 17.37
N VAL A 538 12.27 -9.39 18.24
CA VAL A 538 12.59 -10.14 19.46
C VAL A 538 13.01 -11.56 19.13
N LEU A 539 12.26 -12.24 18.25
CA LEU A 539 12.57 -13.61 17.82
C LEU A 539 13.89 -13.67 17.05
N VAL A 540 14.07 -12.79 16.07
CA VAL A 540 15.30 -12.73 15.26
C VAL A 540 16.51 -12.41 16.14
N SER A 541 16.39 -11.46 17.06
CA SER A 541 17.47 -11.15 18.02
C SER A 541 17.80 -12.33 18.94
N PHE A 542 16.78 -13.05 19.41
CA PHE A 542 16.97 -14.24 20.24
C PHE A 542 17.71 -15.36 19.49
N CYS A 543 17.28 -15.67 18.26
CA CYS A 543 17.96 -16.63 17.39
C CYS A 543 19.40 -16.21 17.12
N HIS A 544 19.63 -14.92 16.82
CA HIS A 544 20.98 -14.39 16.61
C HIS A 544 21.87 -14.60 17.84
N ILE A 545 21.40 -14.30 19.05
CA ILE A 545 22.14 -14.52 20.31
C ILE A 545 22.47 -16.01 20.52
N LEU A 546 21.56 -16.91 20.17
CA LEU A 546 21.82 -18.36 20.28
C LEU A 546 22.88 -18.83 19.28
N ILE A 547 22.81 -18.37 18.04
CA ILE A 547 23.75 -18.74 16.97
C ILE A 547 25.14 -18.21 17.27
N THR A 548 25.26 -16.91 17.58
CA THR A 548 26.56 -16.30 17.95
C THR A 548 27.12 -16.91 19.22
N GLY A 549 26.28 -17.12 20.23
CA GLY A 549 26.68 -17.80 21.46
C GLY A 549 27.16 -19.23 21.24
N HIS A 550 26.57 -19.98 20.30
CA HIS A 550 27.05 -21.32 19.93
C HIS A 550 28.40 -21.24 19.19
N ARG A 551 28.55 -20.31 18.24
CA ARG A 551 29.80 -20.06 17.49
C ARG A 551 30.94 -19.68 18.42
N GLU A 552 30.71 -18.76 19.36
CA GLU A 552 31.70 -18.36 20.37
C GLU A 552 32.09 -19.51 21.30
N ARG A 553 31.14 -20.34 21.75
CA ARG A 553 31.44 -21.50 22.60
C ARG A 553 32.29 -22.53 21.85
N ARG A 554 31.99 -22.79 20.58
CA ARG A 554 32.79 -23.67 19.72
C ARG A 554 34.20 -23.12 19.50
N LEU A 555 34.32 -21.81 19.26
CA LEU A 555 35.62 -21.15 19.12
C LEU A 555 36.44 -21.22 20.42
N ARG A 556 35.82 -20.94 21.57
CA ARG A 556 36.47 -21.06 22.89
C ARG A 556 36.90 -22.50 23.19
N GLN A 557 36.11 -23.51 22.80
CA GLN A 557 36.53 -24.91 22.93
C GLN A 557 37.77 -25.18 22.08
N THR A 558 37.80 -24.72 20.84
CA THR A 558 38.94 -24.87 19.92
C THR A 558 40.20 -24.18 20.46
N ILE A 559 40.08 -22.95 20.96
CA ILE A 559 41.18 -22.19 21.57
C ILE A 559 41.65 -22.86 22.87
N LYS A 560 40.75 -23.44 23.65
CA LYS A 560 41.08 -24.11 24.93
C LYS A 560 41.77 -25.47 24.73
N TYR A 561 41.51 -26.15 23.61
CA TYR A 561 42.32 -27.30 23.18
C TYR A 561 43.75 -26.88 22.79
N TRP A 562 43.94 -25.65 22.29
CA TRP A 562 45.25 -25.11 21.93
C TRP A 562 46.02 -24.53 23.13
N TYR A 563 45.32 -23.92 24.10
CA TYR A 563 45.88 -23.32 25.34
C TYR A 563 45.78 -24.25 26.57
N LEU A 564 45.95 -25.55 26.41
CA LEU A 564 45.98 -26.52 27.52
C LEU A 564 47.29 -26.44 28.35
N ASN A 565 47.74 -25.22 28.67
CA ASN A 565 48.80 -24.93 29.62
C ASN A 565 48.68 -23.48 30.14
N GLN A 566 47.56 -23.10 30.76
CA GLN A 566 47.59 -22.11 31.86
C GLN A 566 46.33 -22.11 32.72
N SER A 567 46.55 -21.73 33.97
CA SER A 567 45.80 -22.03 35.19
C SER A 567 44.32 -21.65 35.20
N ALA A 568 43.54 -22.48 35.88
CA ALA A 568 42.11 -22.33 36.10
C ALA A 568 41.81 -21.24 37.15
N GLY A 569 41.45 -20.03 36.70
CA GLY A 569 40.84 -19.01 37.55
C GLY A 569 39.46 -19.42 38.14
N PRO A 570 38.91 -18.63 39.08
CA PRO A 570 37.77 -19.03 39.90
C PRO A 570 36.51 -19.27 39.06
N ARG A 571 36.04 -20.52 39.06
CA ARG A 571 34.84 -20.97 38.35
C ARG A 571 33.60 -20.60 39.15
N LEU A 572 33.14 -19.35 39.09
CA LEU A 572 31.73 -19.08 39.41
C LEU A 572 30.88 -19.88 38.42
N SER A 573 30.19 -20.90 38.92
CA SER A 573 29.36 -21.78 38.10
C SER A 573 28.35 -20.93 37.32
N ALA A 574 28.39 -20.98 35.98
CA ALA A 574 27.41 -20.28 35.15
C ALA A 574 25.95 -20.60 35.57
N ARG A 575 25.76 -21.80 36.15
CA ARG A 575 24.49 -22.26 36.72
C ARG A 575 24.05 -21.45 37.95
N SER A 576 24.96 -21.08 38.85
CA SER A 576 24.60 -20.27 40.03
C SER A 576 24.23 -18.85 39.60
N ARG A 577 24.99 -18.21 38.71
CA ARG A 577 24.66 -16.90 38.13
C ARG A 577 23.30 -16.90 37.44
N THR A 578 22.99 -17.94 36.67
CA THR A 578 21.68 -18.06 35.99
C THR A 578 20.53 -18.17 36.99
N ARG A 579 20.72 -18.91 38.10
CA ARG A 579 19.71 -19.01 39.17
C ARG A 579 19.47 -17.67 39.87
N TRP A 580 20.52 -16.90 40.14
CA TRP A 580 20.40 -15.56 40.73
C TRP A 580 19.67 -14.58 39.80
N LEU A 581 20.02 -14.56 38.51
CA LEU A 581 19.32 -13.72 37.52
C LEU A 581 17.85 -14.10 37.41
N LEU A 582 17.54 -15.40 37.39
CA LEU A 582 16.17 -15.89 37.37
C LEU A 582 15.38 -15.44 38.60
N LEU A 583 15.96 -15.54 39.79
CA LEU A 583 15.34 -15.05 41.03
C LEU A 583 15.07 -13.55 40.96
N GLN A 584 16.05 -12.76 40.50
CA GLN A 584 15.91 -11.32 40.34
C GLN A 584 14.79 -10.95 39.36
N THR A 585 14.66 -11.65 38.24
CA THR A 585 13.57 -11.43 37.28
C THR A 585 12.21 -11.72 37.89
N LEU A 586 12.07 -12.80 38.67
CA LEU A 586 10.80 -13.17 39.31
C LEU A 586 10.40 -12.22 40.44
N ILE A 587 11.36 -11.74 41.23
CA ILE A 587 11.08 -10.74 42.28
C ILE A 587 10.53 -9.45 41.65
N ASN A 588 11.10 -9.02 40.52
CA ASN A 588 10.64 -7.82 39.83
C ASN A 588 9.34 -8.00 39.03
N ASN A 589 8.92 -9.25 38.78
CA ASN A 589 7.75 -9.57 37.95
C ASN A 589 6.91 -10.68 38.61
N PRO A 590 6.10 -10.36 39.63
CA PRO A 590 5.41 -11.37 40.45
C PRO A 590 4.40 -12.22 39.65
N GLU A 591 3.72 -11.65 38.65
CA GLU A 591 2.76 -12.39 37.79
C GLU A 591 3.40 -13.58 37.06
N LEU A 592 4.69 -13.47 36.68
CA LEU A 592 5.41 -14.57 36.02
C LEU A 592 5.62 -15.77 36.94
N ILE A 593 5.57 -15.59 38.27
CA ILE A 593 5.69 -16.69 39.24
C ILE A 593 4.49 -17.62 39.10
N ARG A 594 3.28 -17.07 38.93
CA ARG A 594 2.05 -17.84 38.76
C ARG A 594 2.10 -18.65 37.46
N LEU A 595 2.42 -17.98 36.34
CA LEU A 595 2.55 -18.62 35.02
C LEU A 595 3.62 -19.71 34.96
N ARG A 596 4.73 -19.53 35.70
CA ARG A 596 5.80 -20.54 35.75
C ARG A 596 5.42 -21.78 36.56
N LYS A 597 4.61 -21.63 37.61
CA LYS A 597 4.21 -22.74 38.49
C LYS A 597 3.04 -23.55 37.92
N SER A 598 2.17 -22.95 37.11
CA SER A 598 1.14 -23.69 36.37
C SER A 598 1.79 -24.57 35.30
N ARG A 599 1.67 -25.90 35.43
CA ARG A 599 2.14 -26.88 34.44
C ARG A 599 1.05 -27.19 33.38
N PRO A 600 1.43 -27.71 32.19
CA PRO A 600 0.66 -27.66 30.95
C PRO A 600 -0.37 -28.80 30.86
N GLY A 601 -1.47 -28.71 31.60
CA GLY A 601 -2.55 -29.70 31.59
C GLY A 601 -3.94 -29.15 31.24
N LEU A 602 -4.14 -27.83 31.23
CA LEU A 602 -5.44 -27.22 30.94
C LEU A 602 -5.38 -26.42 29.64
N GLY A 603 -6.35 -26.71 28.78
CA GLY A 603 -6.35 -26.39 27.37
C GLY A 603 -6.29 -24.91 27.02
N SER A 604 -5.86 -24.68 25.78
CA SER A 604 -5.66 -23.41 25.07
C SER A 604 -6.77 -22.34 25.19
N GLN A 605 -7.93 -22.62 25.80
CA GLN A 605 -9.04 -21.67 25.92
C GLN A 605 -8.88 -20.68 27.08
N GLU A 606 -8.36 -21.09 28.24
CA GLU A 606 -8.16 -20.17 29.39
C GLU A 606 -7.00 -19.18 29.15
N PHE A 607 -6.04 -19.54 28.30
CA PHE A 607 -4.87 -18.73 27.98
C PHE A 607 -5.23 -17.40 27.30
N THR A 608 -6.33 -17.39 26.53
CA THR A 608 -6.83 -16.19 25.84
C THR A 608 -7.59 -15.27 26.80
N GLN A 609 -8.31 -15.85 27.76
CA GLN A 609 -9.14 -15.12 28.73
C GLN A 609 -8.30 -14.36 29.76
N ILE A 610 -7.18 -14.95 30.22
CA ILE A 610 -6.28 -14.29 31.20
C ILE A 610 -5.55 -13.10 30.57
N LEU A 611 -5.16 -13.20 29.30
CA LEU A 611 -4.52 -12.11 28.56
C LEU A 611 -5.50 -10.96 28.25
N LEU A 612 -6.77 -11.27 27.99
CA LEU A 612 -7.84 -10.29 27.81
C LEU A 612 -8.12 -9.49 29.09
N THR A 613 -8.16 -10.14 30.26
CA THR A 613 -8.36 -9.46 31.55
C THR A 613 -7.18 -8.54 31.95
N CYS A 614 -5.99 -8.75 31.39
CA CYS A 614 -4.84 -7.86 31.62
C CYS A 614 -4.82 -6.61 30.73
N SER A 615 -5.69 -6.51 29.72
CA SER A 615 -5.78 -5.32 28.85
C SER A 615 -6.71 -4.24 29.42
N GLU A 616 -7.52 -4.55 30.43
CA GLU A 616 -8.51 -3.65 31.02
C GLU A 616 -8.16 -3.19 32.46
N SER A 617 -6.94 -3.44 32.94
CA SER A 617 -6.47 -2.88 34.24
C SER A 617 -5.36 -1.84 34.11
#